data_AF-A0A956H8L2-F1
#
_entry.id   AF-A0A956H8L2-F1
#
_cell.length_a   1.000
_cell.length_b   1.000
_cell.length_c   1.000
_cell.angle_alpha   90.00
_cell.angle_beta   90.00
_cell.angle_gamma   90.00
#
_symmetry.space_group_name_H-M   'P 1'
#
loop_
_entity.id
_entity.type
_entity.pdbx_description
1 polymer ?
#
loop_
_entity_poly.entity_id
_entity_poly.type
_entity_poly.pdbx_seq_one_letter_code
_entity_poly.pdbx_strand_id
1 'polypeptide(L)'
;ALAQPWLPWAALGSGVLGLFLLGLSLSRRTARRFTLDERGDLSSLLQGALAQPAAFRHLPSLFYRRLIPLRGGGALSLQRARQLASEGRLYAGREQSRLCSLARRRGVFILDAESPEGRTVAASLGAVDLERWGQRLDRSQQTPLLLALAEYLRGHDERWRLGALTGLGDRIATLELRPLLGFGAGRRLGDRLVLIDAEDPWMAEAERVRASHPQAAAFALLDHILDHLDLGPERRAQLLAPLAAKALEEVARVESAGEQAHG
;
A
#
# COMPACT_ATOMS: atom_id res chain seq x y z
N ALA A 1 54.95 -12.78 60.87
CA ALA A 1 53.58 -12.71 60.34
C ALA A 1 52.99 -11.35 60.73
N LEU A 2 52.96 -10.40 59.79
CA LEU A 2 52.41 -9.06 59.99
C LEU A 2 51.08 -8.98 59.25
N ALA A 3 49.98 -8.89 60.02
CA ALA A 3 48.64 -8.67 59.53
C ALA A 3 48.49 -7.20 59.11
N GLN A 4 48.05 -6.94 57.88
CA GLN A 4 47.71 -5.60 57.40
C GLN A 4 46.22 -5.29 57.65
N PRO A 5 45.87 -4.32 58.51
CA PRO A 5 44.47 -4.03 58.87
C PRO A 5 43.77 -3.00 57.95
N TRP A 6 44.35 -2.64 56.81
CA TRP A 6 43.93 -1.43 56.06
C TRP A 6 43.05 -1.73 54.83
N LEU A 7 42.70 -3.00 54.59
CA LEU A 7 41.87 -3.41 53.45
C LEU A 7 40.38 -2.99 53.48
N PRO A 8 39.67 -2.82 54.62
CA PRO A 8 38.21 -2.64 54.56
C PRO A 8 37.79 -1.22 54.12
N TRP A 9 38.65 -0.21 54.25
CA TRP A 9 38.32 1.18 53.91
C TRP A 9 38.45 1.49 52.42
N ALA A 10 39.36 0.81 51.71
CA ALA A 10 39.52 0.98 50.26
C ALA A 10 38.32 0.42 49.46
N ALA A 11 37.65 -0.62 49.98
CA ALA A 11 36.48 -1.23 49.35
C ALA A 11 35.21 -0.37 49.50
N LEU A 12 35.08 0.42 50.58
CA LEU A 12 33.96 1.33 50.77
C LEU A 12 34.06 2.59 49.89
N GLY A 13 35.27 3.09 49.65
CA GLY A 13 35.51 4.25 48.79
C GLY A 13 35.15 4.02 47.32
N SER A 14 35.39 2.82 46.78
CA SER A 14 35.10 2.50 45.38
C SER A 14 33.60 2.35 45.09
N GLY A 15 32.81 1.86 46.05
CA GLY A 15 31.36 1.69 45.90
C GLY A 15 30.61 3.02 45.79
N VAL A 16 30.98 4.01 46.59
CA VAL A 16 30.35 5.35 46.57
C VAL A 16 30.72 6.11 45.30
N LEU A 17 31.98 6.01 44.85
CA LEU A 17 32.45 6.66 43.63
C LEU A 17 31.82 6.03 42.37
N GLY A 18 31.62 4.72 42.38
CA GLY A 18 30.87 4.00 41.35
C GLY A 18 29.40 4.44 41.26
N LEU A 19 28.71 4.57 42.39
CA LEU A 19 27.32 5.06 42.43
C LEU A 19 27.20 6.54 42.02
N PHE A 20 28.17 7.38 42.38
CA PHE A 20 28.19 8.78 41.98
C PHE A 20 28.42 8.95 40.48
N LEU A 21 29.33 8.16 39.90
CA LEU A 21 29.54 8.11 38.44
C LEU A 21 28.35 7.51 37.70
N LEU A 22 27.67 6.49 38.26
CA LEU A 22 26.45 5.93 37.68
C LEU A 22 25.30 6.96 37.71
N GLY A 23 25.15 7.69 38.83
CA GLY A 23 24.17 8.75 38.98
C GLY A 23 24.42 9.94 38.05
N LEU A 24 25.67 10.36 37.88
CA LEU A 24 26.05 11.39 36.91
C LEU A 24 25.88 10.95 35.45
N SER A 25 26.13 9.67 35.15
CA SER A 25 25.92 9.07 33.82
C SER A 25 24.43 9.02 33.44
N LEU A 26 23.57 8.62 34.40
CA LEU A 26 22.12 8.60 34.21
C LEU A 26 21.53 10.02 34.14
N SER A 27 22.02 10.95 34.97
CA SER A 27 21.58 12.35 34.98
C SER A 27 21.97 13.12 33.70
N ARG A 28 23.14 12.83 33.12
CA ARG A 28 23.56 13.40 31.82
C ARG A 28 22.78 12.85 30.62
N ARG A 29 22.11 11.70 30.73
CA ARG A 29 21.20 11.20 29.68
C ARG A 29 19.80 11.85 29.72
N THR A 30 19.39 12.40 30.85
CA THR A 30 18.08 13.06 31.00
C THR A 30 18.12 14.58 30.87
N ALA A 31 19.30 15.20 30.88
CA ALA A 31 19.47 16.64 30.64
C ALA A 31 19.72 16.98 29.16
N ARG A 32 18.95 16.37 28.24
CA ARG A 32 18.76 16.99 26.93
C ARG A 32 17.88 18.20 27.17
N ARG A 33 18.46 19.40 26.99
CA ARG A 33 17.69 20.62 26.80
C ARG A 33 16.63 20.33 25.73
N PHE A 34 15.38 20.17 26.17
CA PHE A 34 14.19 20.07 25.34
C PHE A 34 13.96 21.46 24.73
N THR A 35 14.74 21.80 23.71
CA THR A 35 14.27 22.74 22.70
C THR A 35 13.20 21.99 21.93
N LEU A 36 11.95 22.18 22.35
CA LEU A 36 10.76 21.67 21.68
C LEU A 36 10.80 22.14 20.22
N ASP A 37 11.19 21.25 19.33
CA ASP A 37 10.87 21.39 17.92
C ASP A 37 9.37 21.08 17.81
N GLU A 38 8.52 22.11 17.89
CA GLU A 38 7.07 21.99 18.06
C GLU A 38 6.40 21.07 17.02
N ARG A 39 7.01 20.93 15.84
CA ARG A 39 6.53 20.06 14.75
C ARG A 39 6.99 18.60 14.88
N GLY A 40 8.21 18.39 15.35
CA GLY A 40 8.74 17.05 15.65
C GLY A 40 8.04 16.40 16.84
N ASP A 41 7.62 17.22 17.81
CA ASP A 41 6.89 16.75 18.99
C ASP A 41 5.47 16.30 18.64
N LEU A 42 4.73 17.06 17.82
CA LEU A 42 3.38 16.69 17.42
C LEU A 42 3.34 15.36 16.64
N SER A 43 4.28 15.13 15.74
CA SER A 43 4.37 13.86 15.00
C SER A 43 4.62 12.67 15.95
N SER A 44 5.55 12.83 16.88
CA SER A 44 5.87 11.81 17.89
C SER A 44 4.67 11.54 18.82
N LEU A 45 3.94 12.58 19.21
CA LEU A 45 2.70 12.49 19.98
C LEU A 45 1.59 11.76 19.21
N LEU A 46 1.39 12.08 17.94
CA LEU A 46 0.40 11.40 17.08
C LEU A 46 0.76 9.93 16.89
N GLN A 47 2.04 9.61 16.68
CA GLN A 47 2.53 8.23 16.60
C GLN A 47 2.25 7.47 17.90
N GLY A 48 2.59 8.07 19.05
CA GLY A 48 2.32 7.50 20.36
C GLY A 48 0.82 7.28 20.61
N ALA A 49 -0.02 8.23 20.23
CA ALA A 49 -1.47 8.15 20.36
C ALA A 49 -2.09 7.07 19.48
N LEU A 50 -1.50 6.78 18.32
CA LEU A 50 -1.91 5.68 17.45
C LEU A 50 -1.43 4.32 17.98
N ALA A 51 -0.20 4.25 18.50
CA ALA A 51 0.38 3.01 19.02
C ALA A 51 -0.26 2.56 20.35
N GLN A 52 -0.56 3.51 21.25
CA GLN A 52 -1.13 3.22 22.58
C GLN A 52 -2.30 4.15 22.91
N PRO A 53 -3.48 3.99 22.28
CA PRO A 53 -4.60 4.92 22.44
C PRO A 53 -5.06 5.09 23.90
N ALA A 54 -5.00 4.02 24.70
CA ALA A 54 -5.41 4.03 26.11
C ALA A 54 -4.53 4.93 26.99
N ALA A 55 -3.24 5.09 26.65
CA ALA A 55 -2.31 5.96 27.38
C ALA A 55 -2.68 7.45 27.23
N PHE A 56 -3.37 7.81 26.15
CA PHE A 56 -3.77 9.18 25.83
C PHE A 56 -5.22 9.49 26.20
N ARG A 57 -5.87 8.66 27.02
CA ARG A 57 -7.26 8.85 27.47
C ARG A 57 -7.51 10.21 28.16
N HIS A 58 -6.48 10.79 28.76
CA HIS A 58 -6.55 12.09 29.45
C HIS A 58 -6.40 13.29 28.51
N LEU A 59 -6.07 13.06 27.22
CA LEU A 59 -5.92 14.09 26.20
C LEU A 59 -6.87 13.84 25.01
N PRO A 60 -8.20 13.86 25.22
CA PRO A 60 -9.16 13.59 24.15
C PRO A 60 -9.03 14.60 23.00
N SER A 61 -8.61 15.83 23.28
CA SER A 61 -8.41 16.88 22.28
C SER A 61 -7.46 16.48 21.15
N LEU A 62 -6.48 15.60 21.39
CA LEU A 62 -5.59 15.08 20.33
C LEU A 62 -6.34 14.26 19.28
N PHE A 63 -7.42 13.58 19.67
CA PHE A 63 -8.19 12.73 18.78
C PHE A 63 -9.22 13.52 17.95
N TYR A 64 -9.82 14.56 18.54
CA TYR A 64 -10.92 15.31 17.94
C TYR A 64 -10.50 16.63 17.29
N ARG A 65 -9.38 17.25 17.70
CA ARG A 65 -8.89 18.47 17.04
C ARG A 65 -8.34 18.15 15.65
N ARG A 66 -8.48 19.10 14.75
CA ARG A 66 -7.99 19.04 13.37
C ARG A 66 -6.49 19.38 13.36
N LEU A 67 -5.65 18.37 13.50
CA LEU A 67 -4.19 18.52 13.66
C LEU A 67 -3.40 18.02 12.45
N ILE A 68 -3.99 17.15 11.63
CA ILE A 68 -3.28 16.47 10.54
C ILE A 68 -3.46 17.25 9.24
N PRO A 69 -2.41 17.83 8.65
CA PRO A 69 -2.55 18.65 7.45
C PRO A 69 -3.07 17.85 6.24
N LEU A 70 -3.94 18.50 5.47
CA LEU A 70 -4.49 17.94 4.22
C LEU A 70 -3.91 18.68 3.01
N ARG A 71 -3.77 17.96 1.88
CA ARG A 71 -3.46 18.58 0.58
C ARG A 71 -4.66 19.42 0.12
N GLY A 72 -4.41 20.63 -0.38
CA GLY A 72 -5.45 21.60 -0.73
C GLY A 72 -5.95 22.45 0.46
N GLY A 73 -5.34 22.31 1.64
CA GLY A 73 -5.59 23.14 2.81
C GLY A 73 -6.51 22.51 3.85
N GLY A 74 -6.52 23.12 5.04
CA GLY A 74 -7.23 22.61 6.21
C GLY A 74 -6.50 21.44 6.88
N ALA A 75 -7.17 20.86 7.87
CA ALA A 75 -6.63 19.73 8.64
C ALA A 75 -7.72 18.70 8.96
N LEU A 76 -7.31 17.48 9.28
CA LEU A 76 -8.13 16.35 9.66
C LEU A 76 -7.84 15.99 11.13
N SER A 77 -8.86 15.52 11.84
CA SER A 77 -8.68 14.96 13.18
C SER A 77 -8.17 13.53 13.12
N LEU A 78 -7.43 13.09 14.14
CA LEU A 78 -6.91 11.71 14.22
C LEU A 78 -8.02 10.66 14.23
N GLN A 79 -9.14 10.93 14.92
CA GLN A 79 -10.30 10.02 14.93
C GLN A 79 -10.87 9.84 13.51
N ARG A 80 -11.07 10.95 12.78
CA ARG A 80 -11.53 10.88 11.38
C ARG A 80 -10.54 10.17 10.47
N ALA A 81 -9.23 10.36 10.66
CA ALA A 81 -8.21 9.63 9.92
C ALA A 81 -8.31 8.11 10.16
N ARG A 82 -8.49 7.69 11.43
CA ARG A 82 -8.70 6.28 11.79
C ARG A 82 -9.97 5.72 11.16
N GLN A 83 -11.06 6.47 11.18
CA GLN A 83 -12.31 6.06 10.54
C GLN A 83 -12.12 5.85 9.03
N LEU A 84 -11.47 6.80 8.33
CA LEU A 84 -11.17 6.64 6.91
C LEU A 84 -10.24 5.45 6.64
N ALA A 85 -9.27 5.18 7.52
CA ALA A 85 -8.40 4.02 7.40
C ALA A 85 -9.17 2.70 7.54
N SER A 86 -10.07 2.59 8.53
CA SER A 86 -10.93 1.41 8.67
C SER A 86 -11.89 1.21 7.51
N GLU A 87 -12.27 2.29 6.81
CA GLU A 87 -13.08 2.23 5.60
C GLU A 87 -12.24 1.93 4.33
N GLY A 88 -10.90 1.84 4.42
CA GLY A 88 -10.01 1.68 3.25
C GLY A 88 -9.93 2.93 2.36
N ARG A 89 -10.25 4.11 2.92
CA ARG A 89 -10.41 5.39 2.21
C ARG A 89 -9.45 6.47 2.72
N LEU A 90 -8.36 6.07 3.37
CA LEU A 90 -7.30 6.98 3.78
C LEU A 90 -6.22 7.04 2.71
N TYR A 91 -5.99 8.23 2.17
CA TYR A 91 -5.03 8.46 1.10
C TYR A 91 -3.97 9.45 1.56
N ALA A 92 -2.75 9.29 1.06
CA ALA A 92 -1.65 10.22 1.24
C ALA A 92 -1.02 10.51 -0.11
N GLY A 93 -0.40 11.68 -0.25
CA GLY A 93 0.31 11.99 -1.48
C GLY A 93 0.82 13.41 -1.55
N ARG A 94 1.49 13.70 -2.66
CA ARG A 94 1.97 15.04 -3.04
C ARG A 94 1.12 15.52 -4.23
N GLU A 95 1.10 16.82 -4.52
CA GLU A 95 0.24 17.35 -5.60
C GLU A 95 0.73 17.02 -7.03
N GLN A 96 1.87 16.34 -7.17
CA GLN A 96 2.56 16.16 -8.45
C GLN A 96 1.90 15.08 -9.34
N SER A 97 1.28 14.05 -8.74
CA SER A 97 0.63 12.99 -9.51
C SER A 97 -0.79 13.32 -10.00
N ARG A 98 -1.14 12.72 -11.14
CA ARG A 98 -2.48 12.78 -11.73
C ARG A 98 -3.56 12.22 -10.80
N LEU A 99 -3.25 11.16 -10.05
CA LEU A 99 -4.19 10.55 -9.09
C LEU A 99 -4.55 11.50 -7.95
N CYS A 100 -3.54 12.17 -7.35
CA CYS A 100 -3.78 13.20 -6.34
C CYS A 100 -4.64 14.35 -6.87
N SER A 101 -4.33 14.83 -8.07
CA SER A 101 -5.10 15.90 -8.73
C SER A 101 -6.57 15.51 -8.97
N LEU A 102 -6.82 14.27 -9.42
CA LEU A 102 -8.17 13.77 -9.63
C LEU A 102 -8.94 13.59 -8.32
N ALA A 103 -8.31 12.99 -7.31
CA ALA A 103 -8.91 12.78 -5.99
C ALA A 103 -9.27 14.12 -5.32
N ARG A 104 -8.40 15.13 -5.40
CA ARG A 104 -8.67 16.48 -4.88
C ARG A 104 -9.87 17.14 -5.56
N ARG A 105 -9.98 17.04 -6.90
CA ARG A 105 -11.16 17.56 -7.64
C ARG A 105 -12.47 16.90 -7.22
N ARG A 106 -12.41 15.71 -6.60
CA ARG A 106 -13.56 14.99 -6.06
C ARG A 106 -13.81 15.23 -4.57
N GLY A 107 -13.04 16.10 -3.94
CA GLY A 107 -13.18 16.41 -2.52
C GLY A 107 -12.72 15.28 -1.60
N VAL A 108 -11.89 14.37 -2.09
CA VAL A 108 -11.31 13.31 -1.27
C VAL A 108 -10.26 13.91 -0.33
N PHE A 109 -10.26 13.48 0.93
CA PHE A 109 -9.22 13.84 1.89
C PHE A 109 -7.92 13.12 1.56
N ILE A 110 -6.87 13.89 1.29
CA ILE A 110 -5.52 13.39 1.04
C ILE A 110 -4.62 13.99 2.12
N LEU A 111 -4.01 13.13 2.93
CA LEU A 111 -3.03 13.55 3.93
C LEU A 111 -1.82 14.18 3.25
N ASP A 112 -1.33 15.28 3.81
CA ASP A 112 -0.13 15.93 3.30
C ASP A 112 1.13 15.14 3.67
N ALA A 113 1.64 14.36 2.72
CA ALA A 113 2.84 13.56 2.91
C ALA A 113 4.14 14.39 2.99
N GLU A 114 4.11 15.68 2.63
CA GLU A 114 5.26 16.58 2.82
C GLU A 114 5.40 16.98 4.30
N SER A 115 4.28 17.19 4.99
CA SER A 115 4.26 17.45 6.43
C SER A 115 4.70 16.23 7.27
N PRO A 116 5.47 16.42 8.36
CA PRO A 116 5.82 15.35 9.30
C PRO A 116 4.60 14.65 9.90
N GLU A 117 3.56 15.41 10.25
CA GLU A 117 2.35 14.91 10.89
C GLU A 117 1.54 14.04 9.94
N GLY A 118 1.29 14.54 8.71
CA GLY A 118 0.58 13.80 7.68
C GLY A 118 1.32 12.53 7.28
N ARG A 119 2.64 12.59 7.16
CA ARG A 119 3.49 11.43 6.86
C ARG A 119 3.46 10.38 7.97
N THR A 120 3.56 10.80 9.22
CA THR A 120 3.51 9.91 10.38
C THR A 120 2.17 9.18 10.48
N VAL A 121 1.06 9.91 10.33
CA VAL A 121 -0.28 9.32 10.37
C VAL A 121 -0.51 8.41 9.17
N ALA A 122 -0.09 8.82 7.97
CA ALA A 122 -0.19 8.01 6.76
C ALA A 122 0.53 6.67 6.92
N ALA A 123 1.79 6.69 7.40
CA ALA A 123 2.56 5.48 7.64
C ALA A 123 1.94 4.60 8.73
N SER A 124 1.47 5.20 9.83
CA SER A 124 0.94 4.46 10.98
C SER A 124 -0.43 3.80 10.71
N LEU A 125 -1.25 4.42 9.84
CA LEU A 125 -2.60 3.93 9.51
C LEU A 125 -2.66 3.20 8.16
N GLY A 126 -1.53 2.99 7.49
CA GLY A 126 -1.49 2.32 6.19
C GLY A 126 -2.23 3.09 5.08
N ALA A 127 -2.12 4.42 5.07
CA ALA A 127 -2.73 5.23 4.02
C ALA A 127 -2.18 4.86 2.64
N VAL A 128 -3.06 4.82 1.64
CA VAL A 128 -2.69 4.53 0.26
C VAL A 128 -1.91 5.72 -0.33
N ASP A 129 -0.67 5.49 -0.74
CA ASP A 129 0.19 6.49 -1.37
C ASP A 129 -0.18 6.69 -2.85
N LEU A 130 -0.96 7.72 -3.12
CA LEU A 130 -1.42 8.07 -4.48
C LEU A 130 -0.28 8.55 -5.39
N GLU A 131 0.80 9.07 -4.82
CA GLU A 131 1.96 9.51 -5.59
C GLU A 131 2.73 8.30 -6.11
N ARG A 132 3.00 7.32 -5.23
CA ARG A 132 3.61 6.03 -5.62
C ARG A 132 2.75 5.31 -6.65
N TRP A 133 1.43 5.30 -6.48
CA TRP A 133 0.52 4.72 -7.47
C TRP A 133 0.51 5.48 -8.79
N GLY A 134 0.58 6.82 -8.77
CA GLY A 134 0.69 7.64 -9.96
C GLY A 134 1.96 7.32 -10.75
N GLN A 135 3.11 7.25 -10.07
CA GLN A 135 4.39 6.90 -10.69
C GLN A 135 4.43 5.47 -11.25
N ARG A 136 3.76 4.53 -10.59
CA ARG A 136 3.60 3.15 -11.10
C ARG A 136 2.71 3.15 -12.35
N LEU A 137 1.61 3.88 -12.32
CA LEU A 137 0.68 4.00 -13.44
C LEU A 137 1.35 4.65 -14.67
N ASP A 138 2.12 5.71 -14.48
CA ASP A 138 2.77 6.43 -15.59
C ASP A 138 3.88 5.59 -16.27
N ARG A 139 4.50 4.67 -15.53
CA ARG A 139 5.49 3.72 -16.06
C ARG A 139 4.89 2.41 -16.56
N SER A 140 3.63 2.14 -16.25
CA SER A 140 2.97 0.90 -16.65
C SER A 140 2.78 0.84 -18.16
N GLN A 141 3.02 -0.35 -18.73
CA GLN A 141 2.84 -0.63 -20.14
C GLN A 141 1.57 -1.45 -20.36
N GLN A 142 0.87 -1.18 -21.46
CA GLN A 142 -0.27 -2.00 -21.86
C GLN A 142 0.19 -2.95 -22.96
N THR A 143 0.09 -4.26 -22.71
CA THR A 143 0.36 -5.27 -23.73
C THR A 143 -0.93 -5.64 -24.47
N PRO A 144 -0.84 -6.23 -25.67
CA PRO A 144 -2.03 -6.69 -26.40
C PRO A 144 -2.90 -7.66 -25.59
N LEU A 145 -2.29 -8.54 -24.79
CA LEU A 145 -3.02 -9.46 -23.92
C LEU A 145 -3.84 -8.72 -22.86
N LEU A 146 -3.20 -7.75 -22.18
CA LEU A 146 -3.84 -6.97 -21.13
C LEU A 146 -4.96 -6.08 -21.68
N LEU A 147 -4.82 -5.58 -22.91
CA LEU A 147 -5.88 -4.85 -23.60
C LEU A 147 -7.09 -5.75 -23.89
N ALA A 148 -6.85 -6.94 -24.44
CA ALA A 148 -7.91 -7.92 -24.72
C ALA A 148 -8.63 -8.36 -23.43
N LEU A 149 -7.89 -8.56 -22.33
CA LEU A 149 -8.48 -8.85 -21.02
C LEU A 149 -9.29 -7.69 -20.46
N ALA A 150 -8.80 -6.45 -20.57
CA ALA A 150 -9.54 -5.29 -20.12
C ALA A 150 -10.85 -5.10 -20.91
N GLU A 151 -10.87 -5.43 -22.20
CA GLU A 151 -12.08 -5.43 -23.02
C GLU A 151 -13.05 -6.55 -22.63
N TYR A 152 -12.53 -7.76 -22.41
CA TYR A 152 -13.32 -8.88 -21.92
C TYR A 152 -14.02 -8.55 -20.59
N LEU A 153 -13.26 -8.02 -19.63
CA LEU A 153 -13.76 -7.60 -18.32
C LEU A 153 -14.83 -6.51 -18.46
N ARG A 154 -14.62 -5.53 -19.35
CA ARG A 154 -15.62 -4.48 -19.62
C ARG A 154 -16.93 -5.06 -20.15
N GLY A 155 -16.87 -6.13 -20.96
CA GLY A 155 -18.04 -6.87 -21.42
C GLY A 155 -18.83 -7.56 -20.28
N HIS A 156 -18.20 -7.75 -19.13
CA HIS A 156 -18.78 -8.36 -17.92
C HIS A 156 -19.06 -7.32 -16.81
N ASP A 157 -19.20 -6.05 -17.19
CA ASP A 157 -19.38 -4.88 -16.30
C ASP A 157 -18.23 -4.67 -15.29
N GLU A 158 -17.05 -5.25 -15.56
CA GLU A 158 -15.84 -5.04 -14.77
C GLU A 158 -14.97 -3.97 -15.44
N ARG A 159 -14.94 -2.77 -14.84
CA ARG A 159 -14.19 -1.63 -15.39
C ARG A 159 -12.77 -1.60 -14.87
N TRP A 160 -11.96 -2.59 -15.23
CA TRP A 160 -10.59 -2.67 -14.76
C TRP A 160 -9.62 -2.03 -15.75
N ARG A 161 -8.59 -1.40 -15.21
CA ARG A 161 -7.42 -0.98 -15.97
C ARG A 161 -6.28 -1.92 -15.61
N LEU A 162 -5.78 -2.63 -16.61
CA LEU A 162 -4.66 -3.55 -16.48
C LEU A 162 -3.38 -2.90 -17.04
N GLY A 163 -2.24 -3.19 -16.42
CA GLY A 163 -0.93 -2.76 -16.89
C GLY A 163 0.20 -3.66 -16.37
N ALA A 164 1.25 -3.80 -17.17
CA ALA A 164 2.48 -4.48 -16.77
C ALA A 164 3.51 -3.45 -16.28
N LEU A 165 4.27 -3.77 -15.25
CA LEU A 165 5.31 -2.89 -14.71
C LEU A 165 6.50 -3.71 -14.21
N THR A 166 7.71 -3.41 -14.70
CA THR A 166 8.94 -4.03 -14.18
C THR A 166 9.28 -3.50 -12.79
N GLY A 167 9.66 -4.40 -11.88
CA GLY A 167 10.10 -4.03 -10.53
C GLY A 167 8.93 -3.53 -9.68
N LEU A 168 7.77 -4.19 -9.78
CA LEU A 168 6.58 -3.84 -9.00
C LEU A 168 6.84 -4.05 -7.50
N GLY A 169 7.65 -5.05 -7.18
CA GLY A 169 8.02 -5.49 -5.82
C GLY A 169 7.11 -6.57 -5.26
N ASP A 170 5.94 -6.75 -5.89
CA ASP A 170 4.96 -7.81 -5.68
C ASP A 170 4.56 -8.35 -7.06
N ARG A 171 3.97 -9.54 -7.13
CA ARG A 171 3.49 -10.11 -8.41
C ARG A 171 2.34 -9.30 -9.01
N ILE A 172 1.38 -8.94 -8.18
CA ILE A 172 0.20 -8.18 -8.55
C ILE A 172 -0.07 -7.12 -7.48
N ALA A 173 -0.33 -5.90 -7.93
CA ALA A 173 -0.73 -4.79 -7.07
C ALA A 173 -2.07 -4.24 -7.55
N THR A 174 -2.96 -3.96 -6.61
CA THR A 174 -4.33 -3.56 -6.90
C THR A 174 -4.69 -2.26 -6.19
N LEU A 175 -5.46 -1.41 -6.85
CA LEU A 175 -5.99 -0.18 -6.29
C LEU A 175 -7.45 -0.01 -6.68
N GLU A 176 -8.31 0.04 -5.68
CA GLU A 176 -9.72 0.40 -5.86
C GLU A 176 -9.85 1.91 -6.11
N LEU A 177 -10.33 2.25 -7.30
CA LEU A 177 -10.55 3.64 -7.71
C LEU A 177 -11.98 4.09 -7.45
N ARG A 178 -12.93 3.16 -7.29
CA ARG A 178 -14.34 3.50 -7.03
C ARG A 178 -14.52 4.36 -5.76
N PRO A 179 -13.88 4.06 -4.61
CA PRO A 179 -13.98 4.90 -3.41
C PRO A 179 -13.25 6.25 -3.55
N LEU A 180 -12.27 6.32 -4.47
CA LEU A 180 -11.43 7.49 -4.73
C LEU A 180 -12.07 8.47 -5.73
N LEU A 181 -12.65 7.96 -6.81
CA LEU A 181 -13.12 8.77 -7.93
C LEU A 181 -14.65 8.85 -8.00
N GLY A 182 -15.35 7.91 -7.37
CA GLY A 182 -16.79 7.74 -7.51
C GLY A 182 -17.17 7.09 -8.85
N PHE A 183 -18.43 6.70 -8.98
CA PHE A 183 -18.91 5.97 -10.15
C PHE A 183 -18.79 6.78 -11.45
N GLY A 184 -18.25 6.18 -12.51
CA GLY A 184 -18.21 6.77 -13.86
C GLY A 184 -17.25 7.96 -14.05
N ALA A 185 -16.61 8.42 -12.98
CA ALA A 185 -15.66 9.52 -12.96
C ALA A 185 -14.32 9.20 -13.62
N GLY A 186 -13.90 7.95 -13.48
CA GLY A 186 -12.68 7.40 -14.02
C GLY A 186 -12.87 6.82 -15.42
N ARG A 187 -13.61 7.46 -16.34
CA ARG A 187 -13.85 6.90 -17.70
C ARG A 187 -12.58 6.37 -18.40
N ARG A 188 -11.40 6.93 -18.10
CA ARG A 188 -10.10 6.48 -18.61
C ARG A 188 -9.29 5.56 -17.66
N LEU A 189 -9.60 5.56 -16.36
CA LEU A 189 -8.87 4.81 -15.34
C LEU A 189 -9.61 3.56 -14.85
N GLY A 190 -10.90 3.44 -15.13
CA GLY A 190 -11.74 2.38 -14.60
C GLY A 190 -12.12 2.60 -13.14
N ASP A 191 -12.74 1.57 -12.57
CA ASP A 191 -13.13 1.48 -11.16
C ASP A 191 -12.06 0.75 -10.33
N ARG A 192 -11.17 -0.03 -10.98
CA ARG A 192 -10.06 -0.75 -10.37
C ARG A 192 -8.82 -0.67 -11.27
N LEU A 193 -7.66 -0.41 -10.68
CA LEU A 193 -6.35 -0.52 -11.33
C LEU A 193 -5.67 -1.81 -10.85
N VAL A 194 -5.21 -2.63 -11.79
CA VAL A 194 -4.44 -3.85 -11.53
C VAL A 194 -3.12 -3.74 -12.29
N LEU A 195 -2.03 -3.78 -11.55
CA LEU A 195 -0.68 -3.82 -12.11
C LEU A 195 -0.08 -5.20 -11.87
N ILE A 196 0.54 -5.76 -12.89
CA ILE A 196 1.20 -7.06 -12.84
C ILE A 196 2.69 -6.82 -13.05
N ASP A 197 3.56 -7.54 -12.34
CA ASP A 197 4.98 -7.46 -12.62
C ASP A 197 5.25 -7.98 -14.03
N ALA A 198 5.99 -7.20 -14.83
CA ALA A 198 6.36 -7.62 -16.18
C ALA A 198 7.25 -8.88 -16.18
N GLU A 199 7.92 -9.16 -15.07
CA GLU A 199 8.77 -10.34 -14.86
C GLU A 199 7.99 -11.52 -14.25
N ASP A 200 6.67 -11.41 -14.05
CA ASP A 200 5.85 -12.51 -13.54
C ASP A 200 5.86 -13.69 -14.54
N PRO A 201 6.18 -14.93 -14.10
CA PRO A 201 6.21 -16.10 -14.98
C PRO A 201 4.89 -16.35 -15.73
N TRP A 202 3.74 -16.09 -15.10
CA TRP A 202 2.43 -16.26 -15.73
C TRP A 202 2.20 -15.23 -16.83
N MET A 203 2.69 -14.01 -16.64
CA MET A 203 2.62 -12.96 -17.67
C MET A 203 3.52 -13.32 -18.87
N ALA A 204 4.76 -13.71 -18.61
CA ALA A 204 5.71 -14.09 -19.65
C ALA A 204 5.22 -15.31 -20.46
N GLU A 205 4.70 -16.32 -19.76
CA GLU A 205 4.16 -17.53 -20.38
C GLU A 205 2.90 -17.23 -21.20
N ALA A 206 1.96 -16.46 -20.65
CA ALA A 206 0.74 -16.11 -21.36
C ALA A 206 1.04 -15.30 -22.63
N GLU A 207 1.99 -14.35 -22.59
CA GLU A 207 2.40 -13.61 -23.79
C GLU A 207 3.09 -14.50 -24.84
N ARG A 208 3.89 -15.47 -24.39
CA ARG A 208 4.55 -16.44 -25.29
C ARG A 208 3.54 -17.28 -26.07
N VAL A 209 2.49 -17.75 -25.39
CA VAL A 209 1.50 -18.67 -25.96
C VAL A 209 0.35 -17.92 -26.66
N ARG A 210 0.15 -16.63 -26.38
CA ARG A 210 -0.92 -15.79 -26.95
C ARG A 210 -1.05 -15.85 -28.47
N ALA A 211 0.06 -15.98 -29.20
CA ALA A 211 0.03 -15.99 -30.66
C ALA A 211 -0.64 -17.24 -31.24
N SER A 212 -0.49 -18.39 -30.58
CA SER A 212 -1.08 -19.66 -31.01
C SER A 212 -2.38 -19.99 -30.27
N HIS A 213 -2.49 -19.64 -29.00
CA HIS A 213 -3.66 -19.89 -28.15
C HIS A 213 -4.09 -18.63 -27.39
N PRO A 214 -4.65 -17.63 -28.06
CA PRO A 214 -5.05 -16.37 -27.43
C PRO A 214 -6.09 -16.54 -26.32
N GLN A 215 -7.05 -17.48 -26.46
CA GLN A 215 -8.08 -17.68 -25.43
C GLN A 215 -7.51 -18.38 -24.20
N ALA A 216 -6.67 -19.40 -24.40
CA ALA A 216 -5.98 -20.07 -23.30
C ALA A 216 -5.05 -19.12 -22.53
N ALA A 217 -4.30 -18.27 -23.25
CA ALA A 217 -3.45 -17.25 -22.63
C ALA A 217 -4.24 -16.24 -21.80
N ALA A 218 -5.38 -15.75 -22.32
CA ALA A 218 -6.26 -14.85 -21.60
C ALA A 218 -6.86 -15.52 -20.36
N PHE A 219 -7.33 -16.75 -20.48
CA PHE A 219 -7.85 -17.54 -19.36
C PHE A 219 -6.80 -17.69 -18.25
N ALA A 220 -5.60 -18.18 -18.58
CA ALA A 220 -4.54 -18.46 -17.62
C ALA A 220 -4.11 -17.19 -16.88
N LEU A 221 -3.92 -16.07 -17.60
CA LEU A 221 -3.53 -14.83 -16.98
C LEU A 221 -4.65 -14.24 -16.12
N LEU A 222 -5.91 -14.31 -16.58
CA LEU A 222 -7.03 -13.83 -15.76
C LEU A 222 -7.17 -14.67 -14.49
N ASP A 223 -7.06 -16.00 -14.58
CA ASP A 223 -7.13 -16.88 -13.42
C ASP A 223 -6.08 -16.53 -12.36
N HIS A 224 -4.82 -16.33 -12.79
CA HIS A 224 -3.74 -15.85 -11.94
C HIS A 224 -4.05 -14.49 -11.30
N ILE A 225 -4.62 -13.54 -12.07
CA ILE A 225 -5.04 -12.23 -11.53
C ILE A 225 -6.13 -12.39 -10.47
N LEU A 226 -7.14 -13.22 -10.73
CA LEU A 226 -8.29 -13.40 -9.83
C LEU A 226 -7.89 -14.10 -8.53
N ASP A 227 -6.91 -15.01 -8.59
CA ASP A 227 -6.32 -15.63 -7.40
C ASP A 227 -5.74 -14.61 -6.40
N HIS A 228 -5.31 -13.44 -6.87
CA HIS A 228 -4.74 -12.37 -6.03
C HIS A 228 -5.76 -11.30 -5.60
N LEU A 229 -7.01 -11.35 -6.09
CA LEU A 229 -8.01 -10.30 -5.90
C LEU A 229 -9.09 -10.61 -4.85
N ASP A 230 -9.07 -11.80 -4.25
CA ASP A 230 -10.00 -12.26 -3.20
C ASP A 230 -11.49 -11.94 -3.48
N LEU A 231 -11.96 -12.27 -4.69
CA LEU A 231 -13.33 -11.96 -5.14
C LEU A 231 -14.39 -12.99 -4.72
N GLY A 232 -13.98 -14.01 -3.96
CA GLY A 232 -14.79 -15.18 -3.67
C GLY A 232 -14.96 -16.14 -4.87
N PRO A 233 -15.31 -17.41 -4.61
CA PRO A 233 -15.31 -18.46 -5.62
C PRO A 233 -16.38 -18.27 -6.70
N GLU A 234 -17.57 -17.79 -6.32
CA GLU A 234 -18.70 -17.59 -7.26
C GLU A 234 -18.38 -16.53 -8.31
N ARG A 235 -17.86 -15.37 -7.88
CA ARG A 235 -17.53 -14.28 -8.79
C ARG A 235 -16.35 -14.65 -9.70
N ARG A 236 -15.35 -15.34 -9.16
CA ARG A 236 -14.24 -15.88 -9.96
C ARG A 236 -14.76 -16.83 -11.04
N ALA A 237 -15.62 -17.78 -10.69
CA ALA A 237 -16.19 -18.72 -11.65
C ALA A 237 -17.00 -18.02 -12.76
N GLN A 238 -17.80 -17.00 -12.41
CA GLN A 238 -18.56 -16.20 -13.38
C GLN A 238 -17.65 -15.50 -14.40
N LEU A 239 -16.50 -14.98 -13.96
CA LEU A 239 -15.55 -14.29 -14.84
C LEU A 239 -14.71 -15.26 -15.67
N LEU A 240 -14.43 -16.47 -15.18
CA LEU A 240 -13.57 -17.43 -15.86
C LEU A 240 -14.31 -18.37 -16.81
N ALA A 241 -15.54 -18.78 -16.47
CA ALA A 241 -16.26 -19.81 -17.22
C ALA A 241 -16.39 -19.49 -18.74
N PRO A 242 -16.69 -18.25 -19.17
CA PRO A 242 -16.76 -17.93 -20.59
C PRO A 242 -15.41 -18.02 -21.32
N LEU A 243 -14.30 -17.68 -20.66
CA LEU A 243 -12.95 -17.84 -21.23
C LEU A 243 -12.52 -19.30 -21.23
N ALA A 244 -12.83 -20.05 -20.18
CA ALA A 244 -12.53 -21.47 -20.10
C ALA A 244 -13.18 -22.24 -21.26
N ALA A 245 -14.47 -21.98 -21.54
CA ALA A 245 -15.17 -22.59 -22.66
C ALA A 245 -14.48 -22.28 -24.01
N LYS A 246 -14.11 -21.02 -24.24
CA LYS A 246 -13.41 -20.59 -25.46
C LYS A 246 -12.01 -21.20 -25.59
N ALA A 247 -11.28 -21.32 -24.48
CA ALA A 247 -9.97 -21.95 -24.45
C ALA A 247 -10.06 -23.45 -24.80
N LEU A 248 -11.07 -24.16 -24.29
CA LEU A 248 -11.29 -25.57 -24.63
C LEU A 248 -11.66 -25.75 -26.11
N GLU A 249 -12.52 -24.90 -26.66
CA GLU A 249 -12.84 -24.92 -28.10
C GLU A 249 -11.62 -24.64 -28.98
N GLU A 250 -10.75 -23.72 -28.56
CA GLU A 250 -9.51 -23.39 -29.24
C GLU A 250 -8.55 -24.59 -29.31
N VAL A 251 -8.36 -25.28 -28.19
CA VAL A 251 -7.51 -26.48 -28.12
C VAL A 251 -8.07 -27.60 -29.01
N ALA A 252 -9.37 -27.88 -28.93
CA ALA A 252 -10.02 -28.91 -29.74
C ALA A 252 -9.88 -28.65 -31.25
N ARG A 253 -9.95 -27.39 -31.69
CA ARG A 253 -9.74 -27.03 -33.11
C ARG A 253 -8.32 -27.32 -33.57
N VAL A 254 -7.31 -27.01 -32.74
CA VAL A 254 -5.91 -27.25 -33.09
C VAL A 254 -5.62 -28.75 -33.22
N GLU A 255 -6.15 -29.57 -32.33
CA GLU A 255 -6.02 -31.03 -32.39
C GLU A 255 -6.64 -31.60 -33.69
N SER A 256 -7.86 -31.18 -34.01
CA SER A 256 -8.54 -31.63 -35.24
C SER A 256 -7.83 -31.24 -36.54
N ALA A 257 -7.16 -30.08 -36.55
CA ALA A 257 -6.39 -29.63 -37.72
C ALA A 257 -5.05 -30.38 -37.86
N GLY A 258 -4.45 -30.79 -36.73
CA GLY A 258 -3.23 -31.59 -36.71
C GLY A 258 -3.45 -33.02 -37.25
N GLU A 259 -4.58 -33.64 -36.90
CA GLU A 259 -4.95 -34.98 -37.40
C GLU A 259 -5.23 -34.98 -38.91
N GLN A 260 -5.87 -33.93 -39.44
CA GLN A 260 -6.14 -33.81 -40.88
C GLN A 260 -4.88 -33.56 -41.73
N ALA A 261 -3.80 -33.04 -41.15
CA ALA A 261 -2.54 -32.79 -41.86
C ALA A 261 -1.62 -34.02 -41.95
N HIS A 262 -1.89 -35.07 -41.16
CA HIS A 262 -1.09 -36.30 -41.07
C HIS A 262 -1.78 -37.54 -41.67
N GLY A 263 -3.00 -37.40 -42.19
CA GLY A 263 -3.74 -38.44 -42.91
C GLY A 263 -3.76 -38.19 -44.42
#